data_AF-A0AAU6RC77-F1
#
_entry.id   AF-A0AAU6RC77-F1
#
_cell.length_a   1.000
_cell.length_b   1.000
_cell.length_c   1.000
_cell.angle_alpha   90.00
_cell.angle_beta   90.00
_cell.angle_gamma   90.00
#
_symmetry.space_group_name_H-M   'P 1'
#
loop_
_entity.id
_entity.type
_entity.pdbx_description
1 polymer ?
#
loop_
_entity_poly.entity_id
_entity_poly.type
_entity_poly.pdbx_seq_one_letter_code
_entity_poly.pdbx_strand_id
1 'polypeptide(L)'
;MFSSFKLKNLENDVVEYLIKEQDIKKENIDAKGYKANLPGDRRNLVSIKIKGDKKVYSYFKDQETGKIKMESYIDGDREVIVNN
;
A
#
# COMPACT_ATOMS: atom_id res chain seq x y z
N MET A 1 10.83 18.47 -4.19
CA MET A 1 9.87 18.45 -3.06
C MET A 1 8.49 17.85 -3.40
N PHE A 2 8.06 17.77 -4.67
CA PHE A 2 6.72 17.25 -5.06
C PHE A 2 6.48 15.74 -4.89
N SER A 3 7.54 14.91 -4.93
CA SER A 3 7.37 13.45 -4.80
C SER A 3 6.93 13.00 -3.41
N SER A 4 7.29 13.77 -2.37
CA SER A 4 6.95 13.44 -0.98
C SER A 4 5.47 13.69 -0.66
N PHE A 5 4.85 14.72 -1.25
CA PHE A 5 3.43 15.02 -1.04
C PHE A 5 2.52 13.97 -1.66
N LYS A 6 2.82 13.52 -2.88
CA LYS A 6 2.02 12.47 -3.54
C LYS A 6 2.07 11.14 -2.78
N LEU A 7 3.25 10.76 -2.29
CA LEU A 7 3.41 9.55 -1.48
C LEU A 7 2.69 9.68 -0.14
N LYS A 8 2.79 10.82 0.54
CA LYS A 8 2.11 11.05 1.83
C LYS A 8 0.58 11.02 1.72
N ASN A 9 0.03 11.54 0.61
CA ASN A 9 -1.40 11.40 0.34
C ASN A 9 -1.79 9.95 0.08
N LEU A 10 -0.99 9.22 -0.71
CA LEU A 10 -1.23 7.81 -0.97
C LEU A 10 -1.15 6.97 0.32
N GLU A 11 -0.19 7.24 1.20
CA GLU A 11 -0.08 6.61 2.51
C GLU A 11 -1.35 6.83 3.35
N ASN A 12 -1.85 8.07 3.40
CA ASN A 12 -3.09 8.37 4.12
C ASN A 12 -4.31 7.66 3.49
N ASP A 13 -4.43 7.67 2.16
CA ASP A 13 -5.51 6.98 1.44
C ASP A 13 -5.52 5.47 1.75
N VAL A 14 -4.34 4.81 1.71
CA VAL A 14 -4.21 3.38 1.98
C VAL A 14 -4.51 3.07 3.45
N VAL A 15 -3.98 3.87 4.39
CA VAL A 15 -4.27 3.69 5.82
C VAL A 15 -5.77 3.85 6.09
N GLU A 16 -6.41 4.84 5.48
CA GLU A 16 -7.85 5.05 5.63
C GLU A 16 -8.67 3.88 5.07
N TYR A 17 -8.29 3.35 3.91
CA TYR A 17 -8.88 2.14 3.33
C TYR A 17 -8.79 0.94 4.29
N LEU A 18 -7.61 0.69 4.89
CA LEU A 18 -7.42 -0.43 5.82
C LEU A 18 -8.23 -0.27 7.11
N ILE A 19 -8.40 0.95 7.60
CA ILE A 19 -9.22 1.21 8.78
C ILE A 19 -10.70 1.01 8.47
N LYS A 20 -11.19 1.55 7.36
CA LYS A 20 -12.63 1.57 7.03
C LYS A 20 -13.13 0.26 6.44
N GLU A 21 -12.36 -0.37 5.57
CA GLU A 21 -12.80 -1.54 4.79
C GLU A 21 -12.24 -2.86 5.32
N GLN A 22 -11.13 -2.85 6.07
CA GLN A 22 -10.51 -4.06 6.62
C GLN A 22 -10.58 -4.11 8.16
N ASP A 23 -11.19 -3.10 8.81
CA ASP A 23 -11.33 -2.99 10.27
C ASP A 23 -10.00 -3.08 11.04
N ILE A 24 -8.89 -2.63 10.42
CA ILE A 24 -7.57 -2.68 11.06
C ILE A 24 -7.38 -1.42 11.90
N LYS A 25 -7.06 -1.59 13.18
CA LYS A 25 -6.74 -0.45 14.06
C LYS A 25 -5.50 0.30 13.55
N LYS A 26 -5.63 1.62 13.41
CA LYS A 26 -4.55 2.51 12.93
C LYS A 26 -3.22 2.31 13.64
N GLU A 27 -3.24 2.09 14.96
CA GLU A 27 -2.04 1.85 15.79
C GLU A 27 -1.25 0.59 15.40
N ASN A 28 -1.88 -0.35 14.69
CA ASN A 28 -1.26 -1.57 14.22
C ASN A 28 -0.72 -1.44 12.80
N ILE A 29 -0.89 -0.30 12.14
CA ILE A 29 -0.51 -0.09 10.73
C ILE A 29 0.77 0.73 10.69
N ASP A 30 1.84 0.13 10.18
CA ASP A 30 3.03 0.85 9.74
C ASP A 30 2.98 1.00 8.22
N ALA A 31 2.94 2.25 7.74
CA ALA A 31 2.80 2.57 6.32
C ALA A 31 4.02 3.35 5.85
N LYS A 32 4.54 2.96 4.67
CA LYS A 32 5.68 3.63 4.05
C LYS A 32 5.52 3.72 2.54
N GLY A 33 5.40 4.95 2.04
CA GLY A 33 5.38 5.26 0.61
C GLY A 33 6.75 5.09 -0.05
N TYR A 34 6.78 4.43 -1.20
CA TYR A 34 8.00 4.28 -2.00
C TYR A 34 7.70 4.31 -3.50
N LYS A 35 8.75 4.57 -4.28
CA LYS A 35 8.69 4.48 -5.74
C LYS A 35 9.20 3.13 -6.19
N ALA A 36 8.38 2.40 -6.94
CA ALA A 36 8.76 1.16 -7.59
C ALA A 36 9.17 1.41 -9.04
N ASN A 37 9.94 0.48 -9.61
CA ASN A 37 10.29 0.48 -11.04
C ASN A 37 9.18 -0.19 -11.87
N LEU A 38 7.92 0.17 -11.60
CA LEU A 38 6.75 -0.36 -12.29
C LEU A 38 6.10 0.75 -13.15
N PRO A 39 5.48 0.38 -14.28
CA PRO A 39 4.81 1.34 -15.15
C PRO A 39 3.49 1.84 -14.53
N GLY A 40 3.05 3.02 -14.97
CA GLY A 40 1.74 3.57 -14.63
C GLY A 40 1.56 3.88 -13.13
N ASP A 41 0.37 3.56 -12.62
CA ASP A 41 -0.03 3.87 -11.24
C ASP A 41 0.77 3.10 -10.19
N ARG A 42 1.26 1.92 -10.57
CA ARG A 42 2.11 1.05 -9.74
C ARG A 42 3.49 1.62 -9.50
N ARG A 43 3.84 2.75 -10.13
CA ARG A 43 5.09 3.49 -9.88
C ARG A 43 5.18 4.01 -8.45
N ASN A 44 4.04 4.35 -7.82
CA ASN A 44 4.00 4.81 -6.43
C ASN A 44 3.23 3.78 -5.62
N LEU A 45 3.91 3.14 -4.68
CA LEU A 45 3.35 2.10 -3.82
C LEU A 45 3.45 2.54 -2.36
N VAL A 46 2.64 1.91 -1.51
CA VAL A 46 2.74 1.99 -0.06
C VAL A 46 2.92 0.59 0.46
N SER A 47 4.03 0.35 1.17
CA SER A 47 4.22 -0.87 1.92
C SER A 47 3.51 -0.74 3.26
N ILE A 48 2.74 -1.75 3.62
CA ILE A 48 1.98 -1.86 4.84
C ILE A 48 2.50 -3.05 5.63
N LYS A 49 2.87 -2.81 6.88
CA LYS A 49 3.17 -3.85 7.85
C LYS A 49 2.16 -3.76 9.00
N ILE A 50 1.45 -4.86 9.23
CA ILE A 50 0.47 -4.95 10.30
C ILE A 50 1.14 -5.57 11.53
N LYS A 51 0.99 -4.95 12.70
CA LYS A 51 1.53 -5.47 13.95
C LYS A 51 0.95 -6.85 14.26
N GLY A 52 1.83 -7.82 14.46
CA GLY A 52 1.45 -9.21 14.72
C GLY A 52 1.32 -10.07 13.45
N ASP A 53 1.29 -9.45 12.26
CA ASP A 53 1.37 -10.16 10.99
C ASP A 53 2.81 -10.21 10.49
N LYS A 54 3.18 -11.33 9.87
CA LYS A 54 4.52 -11.52 9.31
C LYS A 54 4.66 -10.98 7.90
N LYS A 55 3.54 -10.67 7.25
CA LYS A 55 3.53 -10.27 5.84
C LYS A 55 3.73 -8.77 5.70
N VAL A 56 4.20 -8.40 4.52
CA VAL A 56 4.29 -7.00 4.08
C VAL A 56 3.49 -6.86 2.81
N TYR A 57 2.52 -5.97 2.82
CA TYR A 57 1.57 -5.78 1.72
C TYR A 57 1.93 -4.51 0.95
N SER A 58 1.88 -4.56 -0.37
CA SER A 58 2.11 -3.42 -1.25
C SER A 58 0.79 -2.98 -1.88
N TYR A 59 0.42 -1.73 -1.66
CA TYR A 59 -0.81 -1.14 -2.21
C TYR A 59 -0.51 0.03 -3.13
N PHE A 60 -1.44 0.29 -4.06
CA PHE A 60 -1.43 1.48 -4.91
C PHE A 60 -2.84 2.03 -5.07
N LYS A 61 -2.93 3.29 -5.53
CA LYS A 61 -4.18 3.91 -5.91
C LYS A 61 -4.30 3.89 -7.42
N ASP A 62 -5.27 3.14 -7.91
CA ASP A 62 -5.70 3.13 -9.29
C ASP A 62 -6.21 4.53 -9.63
N GLN A 63 -5.57 5.23 -10.57
CA GLN A 63 -5.91 6.63 -10.85
C GLN A 63 -7.19 6.75 -11.70
N GLU A 64 -7.57 5.69 -12.42
CA GLU A 64 -8.79 5.65 -13.23
C GLU A 64 -10.05 5.56 -12.37
N THR A 65 -10.04 4.67 -11.38
CA THR A 65 -11.18 4.42 -10.49
C THR A 65 -11.07 5.15 -9.14
N GLY A 66 -9.89 5.65 -8.79
CA GLY A 66 -9.60 6.24 -7.49
C GLY A 66 -9.51 5.23 -6.34
N LYS A 67 -9.60 3.92 -6.63
CA LYS A 67 -9.65 2.85 -5.61
C LYS A 67 -8.26 2.39 -5.18
N ILE A 68 -8.17 1.94 -3.93
CA ILE A 68 -6.98 1.29 -3.40
C ILE A 68 -6.99 -0.19 -3.80
N LYS A 69 -5.90 -0.64 -4.41
CA LYS A 69 -5.70 -2.03 -4.83
C LYS A 69 -4.41 -2.57 -4.22
N MET A 70 -4.44 -3.84 -3.85
CA MET A 70 -3.23 -4.57 -3.45
C MET A 70 -2.52 -5.07 -4.71
N GLU A 71 -1.23 -4.78 -4.81
CA GLU A 71 -0.36 -5.28 -5.89
C GLU A 71 0.26 -6.62 -5.52
N SER A 72 0.88 -6.69 -4.34
CA SER A 72 1.57 -7.90 -3.91
C SER A 72 1.66 -7.96 -2.39
N TYR A 73 2.03 -9.13 -1.87
CA TYR A 73 2.47 -9.26 -0.50
C TYR A 73 3.65 -10.21 -0.40
N ILE A 74 4.50 -9.95 0.60
CA ILE A 74 5.64 -10.80 0.95
C ILE A 74 5.23 -11.64 2.15
N ASP A 75 5.32 -12.97 2.04
CA ASP A 75 5.13 -13.94 3.11
C ASP A 75 6.46 -14.68 3.35
N GLY A 76 7.22 -14.23 4.34
CA GLY A 76 8.59 -14.71 4.55
C GLY A 76 9.49 -14.34 3.37
N ASP A 77 10.01 -15.36 2.67
CA ASP A 77 10.85 -15.21 1.48
C ASP A 77 10.06 -15.29 0.16
N ARG A 78 8.72 -15.43 0.23
CA ARG A 78 7.87 -15.57 -0.95
C ARG A 78 7.13 -14.28 -1.25
N GLU A 79 7.36 -13.75 -2.44
CA GLU A 79 6.51 -12.70 -3.00
C GLU A 79 5.31 -13.32 -3.72
N VAL A 80 4.11 -12.85 -3.40
CA VAL A 80 2.86 -13.23 -4.06
C VAL A 80 2.27 -12.00 -4.72
N ILE A 81 2.22 -12.02 -6.05
CA ILE A 81 1.61 -10.96 -6.87
C ILE A 81 0.11 -11.22 -6.96
N VAL A 82 -0.68 -10.21 -6.64
CA VAL A 82 -2.13 -10.25 -6.70
C VAL A 82 -2.56 -9.52 -7.96
N ASN A 83 -2.55 -10.24 -9.08
CA ASN A 83 -3.12 -9.73 -10.33
C ASN A 83 -4.63 -9.58 -10.14
N ASN A 84 -5.08 -8.33 -9.97
CA ASN A 84 -6.49 -7.96 -9.79
C ASN A 84 -6.93 -7.04 -10.93
#